data_AF-A0A511J3Z6-F1
#
_entry.id   AF-A0A511J3Z6-F1
#
_cell.length_a   1.000
_cell.length_b   1.000
_cell.length_c   1.000
_cell.angle_alpha   90.00
_cell.angle_beta   90.00
_cell.angle_gamma   90.00
#
_symmetry.space_group_name_H-M   'P 1'
#
loop_
_entity.id
_entity.type
_entity.pdbx_description
1 polymer ?
#
loop_
_entity_poly.entity_id
_entity_poly.type
_entity_poly.pdbx_seq_one_letter_code
_entity_poly.pdbx_strand_id
1 'polypeptide(L)'
;MMNLNFPLLDQPVKIKNGTFFIIEDVTVFANVIAWFYRYEGEGKLKLFNDQYQKLKATEIMIVTDILGFDVNSSAMLKLIYADLEQQLNVKIEVKTKIEQLTTTLSELIDYELLDHDLDLVHDEMTILELFKVLGIKIETKKVTIFEKMLEILQVYKYLSKKKLLIFINSCAYLTAEEIEELQNYISLCNMDVLFLEPRKIQGIAQTILDRDYFLT
;
A
#
# COMPACT_ATOMS: atom_id res chain seq x y z
N MET A 1 -3.87 15.19 -4.65
CA MET A 1 -3.04 16.26 -4.07
C MET A 1 -3.49 16.47 -2.64
N MET A 2 -2.54 16.24 -1.75
CA MET A 2 -2.72 16.32 -0.30
C MET A 2 -1.83 17.43 0.25
N ASN A 3 -2.15 17.91 1.44
CA ASN A 3 -1.42 18.99 2.10
C ASN A 3 -1.05 18.53 3.51
N LEU A 4 0.21 18.70 3.87
CA LEU A 4 0.74 18.49 5.21
C LEU A 4 0.94 19.85 5.89
N ASN A 5 0.39 20.00 7.09
CA ASN A 5 0.64 21.19 7.91
C ASN A 5 0.89 20.82 9.37
N PHE A 6 1.78 21.56 10.04
CA PHE A 6 2.04 21.47 11.48
C PHE A 6 2.62 22.80 11.98
N PRO A 7 2.70 23.06 13.31
CA PRO A 7 2.90 24.42 13.84
C PRO A 7 4.17 25.18 13.41
N LEU A 8 5.21 24.47 12.94
CA LEU A 8 6.47 25.10 12.49
C LEU A 8 6.45 25.47 11.01
N LEU A 9 5.40 25.10 10.26
CA LEU A 9 5.29 25.40 8.85
C LEU A 9 4.54 26.71 8.65
N ASP A 10 5.18 27.68 8.01
CA ASP A 10 4.52 28.92 7.58
C ASP A 10 3.43 28.66 6.53
N GLN A 11 3.65 27.65 5.68
CA GLN A 11 2.70 27.22 4.66
C GLN A 11 2.63 25.69 4.59
N PRO A 12 1.45 25.12 4.25
CA PRO A 12 1.33 23.67 4.08
C PRO A 12 2.26 23.15 2.97
N VAL A 13 2.94 22.04 3.26
CA VAL A 13 3.72 21.30 2.26
C VAL A 13 2.75 20.54 1.37
N LYS A 14 2.78 20.83 0.07
CA LYS A 14 1.95 20.15 -0.93
C LYS A 14 2.56 18.80 -1.27
N ILE A 15 1.75 17.76 -1.16
CA ILE A 15 2.08 16.39 -1.52
C ILE A 15 1.37 16.08 -2.84
N LYS A 16 2.18 15.88 -3.88
CA LYS A 16 1.73 15.47 -5.20
C LYS A 16 2.76 14.51 -5.77
N ASN A 17 2.29 13.38 -6.30
CA ASN A 17 3.19 12.31 -6.79
C ASN A 17 4.19 11.92 -5.68
N GLY A 18 5.47 11.68 -6.04
CA GLY A 18 6.54 11.45 -5.08
C GLY A 18 7.09 12.77 -4.54
N THR A 19 6.72 13.13 -3.31
CA THR A 19 7.17 14.36 -2.64
C THR A 19 8.22 14.03 -1.59
N PHE A 20 9.35 14.74 -1.62
CA PHE A 20 10.47 14.57 -0.68
C PHE A 20 10.47 15.74 0.29
N PHE A 21 10.22 15.46 1.57
CA PHE A 21 10.20 16.46 2.62
C PHE A 21 11.32 16.18 3.63
N ILE A 22 12.31 17.07 3.63
CA ILE A 22 13.50 16.97 4.45
C ILE A 22 13.32 17.80 5.71
N ILE A 23 13.62 17.23 6.88
CA ILE A 23 13.63 17.97 8.14
C ILE A 23 15.03 17.85 8.75
N GLU A 24 15.79 18.94 8.77
CA GLU A 24 17.18 18.92 9.20
C GLU A 24 17.34 18.83 10.73
N ASP A 25 16.38 19.37 11.49
CA ASP A 25 16.39 19.27 12.95
C ASP A 25 15.87 17.90 13.40
N VAL A 26 16.72 17.15 14.10
CA VAL A 26 16.43 15.77 14.54
C VAL A 26 15.27 15.72 15.54
N THR A 27 15.13 16.74 16.40
CA THR A 27 14.04 16.81 17.37
C THR A 27 12.71 17.03 16.68
N VAL A 28 12.67 17.92 15.68
CA VAL A 28 11.47 18.13 14.87
C VAL A 28 11.15 16.90 14.04
N PHE A 29 12.14 16.29 13.40
CA PHE A 29 11.95 15.07 12.61
C PHE A 29 11.34 13.94 13.45
N ALA A 30 11.90 13.67 14.63
CA ALA A 30 11.38 12.65 15.54
C ALA A 30 9.95 12.97 16.02
N ASN A 31 9.66 14.23 16.33
CA ASN A 31 8.31 14.66 16.73
C ASN A 31 7.30 14.50 15.59
N VAL A 32 7.66 14.86 14.36
CA VAL A 32 6.80 14.71 13.19
C VAL A 32 6.49 13.23 12.94
N ILE A 33 7.48 12.34 13.02
CA ILE A 33 7.26 10.88 12.95
C ILE A 33 6.29 10.43 14.04
N ALA A 34 6.51 10.84 15.29
CA ALA A 34 5.63 10.49 16.40
C ALA A 34 4.19 11.00 16.17
N TRP A 35 4.01 12.17 15.58
CA TRP A 35 2.69 12.71 15.24
C TRP A 35 2.02 11.92 14.11
N PHE A 36 2.75 11.45 13.11
CA PHE A 36 2.19 10.58 12.07
C PHE A 36 1.69 9.25 12.65
N TYR A 37 2.47 8.60 13.52
CA TYR A 37 2.04 7.34 14.16
C TYR A 37 0.87 7.50 15.14
N ARG A 38 0.71 8.69 15.73
CA ARG A 38 -0.40 9.02 16.64
C ARG A 38 -1.53 9.78 15.94
N TYR A 39 -1.54 9.80 14.60
CA TYR A 39 -2.49 10.59 13.86
C TYR A 39 -3.91 10.04 13.97
N GLU A 40 -4.83 10.83 14.53
CA GLU A 40 -6.25 10.50 14.67
C GLU A 40 -7.16 11.44 13.86
N GLY A 41 -6.59 12.36 13.06
CA GLY A 41 -7.32 13.41 12.34
C GLY A 41 -7.44 14.74 13.10
N GLU A 42 -7.01 14.76 14.36
CA GLU A 42 -6.94 15.94 15.20
C GLU A 42 -5.55 16.07 15.83
N GLY A 43 -5.16 17.31 16.15
CA GLY A 43 -3.88 17.60 16.79
C GLY A 43 -2.98 18.54 16.00
N LYS A 44 -1.67 18.44 16.28
CA LYS A 44 -0.63 19.33 15.72
C LYS A 44 -0.41 19.09 14.24
N LEU A 45 -0.32 17.82 13.84
CA LEU A 45 -0.16 17.43 12.45
C LEU A 45 -1.53 17.34 11.78
N LYS A 46 -1.67 18.01 10.63
CA LYS A 46 -2.90 18.07 9.84
C LYS A 46 -2.61 17.58 8.43
N LEU A 47 -3.42 16.65 7.95
CA LEU A 47 -3.43 16.18 6.57
C LEU A 47 -4.79 16.46 5.97
N PHE A 48 -4.82 17.15 4.84
CA PHE A 48 -6.07 17.51 4.17
C PHE A 48 -5.90 17.62 2.65
N ASN A 49 -6.99 17.37 1.91
CA ASN A 49 -7.00 17.55 0.46
C ASN A 49 -7.21 19.03 0.08
N ASP A 50 -7.22 19.33 -1.22
CA ASP A 50 -7.42 20.69 -1.74
C ASP A 50 -8.79 21.29 -1.39
N GLN A 51 -9.78 20.46 -1.03
CA GLN A 51 -11.09 20.87 -0.53
C GLN A 51 -11.09 21.08 1.01
N TYR A 52 -9.92 21.11 1.66
CA TYR A 52 -9.74 21.22 3.10
C TYR A 52 -10.41 20.09 3.91
N GLN A 53 -10.70 18.96 3.27
CA GLN A 53 -11.22 17.77 3.96
C GLN A 53 -10.06 17.02 4.59
N LYS A 54 -10.16 16.78 5.90
CA LYS A 54 -9.16 16.04 6.66
C LYS A 54 -9.08 14.58 6.20
N LEU A 55 -7.85 14.05 6.12
CA LEU A 55 -7.63 12.62 5.93
C LEU A 55 -7.88 11.88 7.24
N LYS A 56 -8.48 10.70 7.16
CA LYS A 56 -8.64 9.78 8.28
C LYS A 56 -7.39 8.93 8.46
N ALA A 57 -7.11 8.50 9.69
CA ALA A 57 -5.99 7.59 9.97
C ALA A 57 -6.02 6.32 9.10
N THR A 58 -7.22 5.77 8.85
CA THR A 58 -7.41 4.59 8.01
C THR A 58 -7.05 4.80 6.55
N GLU A 59 -7.00 6.05 6.07
CA GLU A 59 -6.65 6.41 4.69
C GLU A 59 -5.14 6.60 4.51
N ILE A 60 -4.36 6.53 5.59
CA ILE A 60 -2.90 6.73 5.56
C ILE A 60 -2.21 5.37 5.68
N MET A 61 -1.12 5.20 4.95
CA MET A 61 -0.23 4.03 5.02
C MET A 61 1.16 4.53 5.38
N ILE A 62 1.70 4.07 6.50
CA ILE A 62 3.02 4.49 7.00
C ILE A 62 3.93 3.27 6.96
N VAL A 63 5.11 3.43 6.36
CA VAL A 63 6.13 2.40 6.26
C VAL A 63 7.47 2.95 6.74
N THR A 64 7.96 2.37 7.84
CA THR A 64 9.31 2.64 8.38
C THR A 64 10.22 1.45 8.15
N ASP A 65 9.76 0.25 8.50
CA ASP A 65 10.46 -0.99 8.18
C ASP A 65 9.98 -1.52 6.82
N ILE A 66 10.81 -1.34 5.80
CA ILE A 66 10.52 -1.74 4.42
C ILE A 66 10.49 -3.27 4.29
N LEU A 67 11.46 -3.96 4.88
CA LEU A 67 11.59 -5.41 4.76
C LEU A 67 10.57 -6.14 5.63
N GLY A 68 10.28 -5.61 6.82
CA GLY A 68 9.25 -6.13 7.73
C GLY A 68 7.82 -5.80 7.32
N PHE A 69 7.61 -5.00 6.27
CA PHE A 69 6.26 -4.67 5.80
C PHE A 69 5.54 -5.90 5.21
N ASP A 70 4.46 -6.33 5.88
CA ASP A 70 3.65 -7.45 5.42
C ASP A 70 2.70 -7.05 4.29
N VAL A 71 3.16 -7.30 3.06
CA VAL A 71 2.36 -7.13 1.84
C VAL A 71 1.20 -8.14 1.73
N ASN A 72 1.25 -9.25 2.47
CA ASN A 72 0.27 -10.34 2.44
C ASN A 72 -0.72 -10.31 3.61
N SER A 73 -0.94 -9.15 4.21
CA SER A 73 -1.94 -9.01 5.26
C SER A 73 -3.33 -9.50 4.80
N SER A 74 -4.15 -10.01 5.73
CA SER A 74 -5.46 -10.57 5.41
C SER A 74 -6.40 -9.58 4.68
N ALA A 75 -6.25 -8.28 4.94
CA ALA A 75 -6.97 -7.23 4.24
C ALA A 75 -6.51 -7.09 2.78
N MET A 76 -5.21 -7.24 2.51
CA MET A 76 -4.66 -7.21 1.14
C MET A 76 -5.11 -8.42 0.33
N LEU A 77 -5.01 -9.63 0.89
CA LEU A 77 -5.40 -10.85 0.19
C LEU A 77 -6.87 -10.81 -0.22
N LYS A 78 -7.76 -10.27 0.64
CA LYS A 78 -9.17 -10.07 0.29
C LYS A 78 -9.36 -9.17 -0.94
N LEU A 79 -8.59 -8.09 -1.05
CA LEU A 79 -8.67 -7.18 -2.19
C LEU A 79 -8.12 -7.82 -3.47
N ILE A 80 -7.03 -8.58 -3.36
CA ILE A 80 -6.48 -9.35 -4.48
C ILE A 80 -7.49 -10.36 -4.99
N TYR A 81 -8.14 -11.11 -4.09
CA TYR A 81 -9.12 -12.11 -4.47
C TYR A 81 -10.35 -11.48 -5.14
N ALA A 82 -10.83 -10.34 -4.63
CA ALA A 82 -11.92 -9.61 -5.25
C ALA A 82 -11.55 -9.08 -6.65
N ASP A 83 -10.33 -8.59 -6.83
CA ASP A 83 -9.84 -8.13 -8.14
C ASP A 83 -9.71 -9.29 -9.14
N LEU A 84 -9.14 -10.43 -8.72
CA LEU A 84 -9.06 -11.63 -9.56
C LEU A 84 -10.44 -12.15 -9.96
N GLU A 85 -11.39 -12.14 -9.04
CA GLU A 85 -12.79 -12.50 -9.31
C GLU A 85 -13.41 -11.55 -10.34
N GLN A 86 -13.18 -10.23 -10.21
CA GLN A 86 -13.63 -9.24 -11.18
C GLN A 86 -13.00 -9.48 -12.56
N GLN A 87 -11.70 -9.79 -12.63
CA GLN A 87 -11.03 -10.12 -13.89
C GLN A 87 -11.63 -11.37 -14.56
N LEU A 88 -12.00 -12.39 -13.78
CA LEU A 88 -12.71 -13.57 -14.30
C LEU A 88 -14.12 -13.22 -14.79
N ASN A 89 -14.82 -12.31 -14.10
CA ASN A 89 -16.13 -11.84 -14.55
C ASN A 89 -16.08 -11.11 -15.91
N VAL A 90 -14.94 -10.50 -16.26
CA VAL A 90 -14.73 -9.93 -17.60
C VAL A 90 -14.43 -11.03 -18.63
N LYS A 91 -13.71 -12.09 -18.24
CA LYS A 91 -13.35 -13.23 -19.10
C LYS A 91 -14.30 -14.41 -18.88
N ILE A 92 -15.56 -14.23 -19.28
CA ILE A 92 -16.66 -15.18 -19.03
C ILE A 92 -16.30 -16.61 -19.46
N GLU A 93 -15.66 -16.79 -20.63
CA GLU A 93 -15.27 -18.13 -21.12
C GLU A 93 -14.35 -18.89 -20.14
N VAL A 94 -13.39 -18.19 -19.53
CA VAL A 94 -12.47 -18.78 -18.54
C VAL A 94 -13.21 -19.11 -17.26
N LYS A 95 -14.07 -18.19 -16.81
CA LYS A 95 -14.90 -18.40 -15.61
C LYS A 95 -15.79 -19.64 -15.75
N THR A 96 -16.51 -19.76 -16.87
CA THR A 96 -17.37 -20.91 -17.15
C THR A 96 -16.58 -22.22 -17.17
N LYS A 97 -15.36 -22.22 -17.72
CA LYS A 97 -14.50 -23.41 -17.71
C LYS A 97 -14.07 -23.81 -16.29
N ILE A 98 -13.77 -22.84 -15.43
CA ILE A 98 -13.46 -23.09 -14.01
C ILE A 98 -14.68 -23.68 -13.30
N GLU A 99 -15.86 -23.09 -13.51
CA GLU A 99 -17.11 -23.58 -12.93
C GLU A 99 -17.40 -25.02 -13.35
N GLN A 100 -17.29 -25.34 -14.65
CA GLN A 100 -17.46 -26.70 -15.17
C GLN A 100 -16.53 -27.71 -14.51
N LEU A 101 -15.23 -27.37 -14.39
CA LEU A 101 -14.26 -28.26 -13.74
C LEU A 101 -14.54 -28.43 -12.24
N THR A 102 -15.06 -27.39 -11.59
CA THR A 102 -15.43 -27.42 -10.17
C THR A 102 -16.66 -28.29 -9.94
N THR A 103 -17.64 -28.24 -10.85
CA THR A 103 -18.80 -29.15 -10.85
C THR A 103 -18.35 -30.59 -11.03
N THR A 104 -17.50 -30.89 -12.03
CA THR A 104 -16.99 -32.26 -12.22
C THR A 104 -16.23 -32.76 -10.99
N LEU A 105 -15.45 -31.90 -10.33
CA LEU A 105 -14.77 -32.28 -9.08
C LEU A 105 -15.77 -32.58 -7.95
N SER A 106 -16.82 -31.78 -7.83
CA SER A 106 -17.85 -31.96 -6.79
C SER A 106 -18.61 -33.27 -7.00
N GLU A 107 -19.01 -33.58 -8.24
CA GLU A 107 -19.66 -34.85 -8.58
C GLU A 107 -18.79 -36.06 -8.20
N LEU A 108 -17.48 -36.01 -8.46
CA LEU A 108 -16.56 -37.09 -8.05
C LEU A 108 -16.48 -37.26 -6.53
N ILE A 109 -16.54 -36.17 -5.78
CA ILE A 109 -16.56 -36.22 -4.31
C ILE A 109 -17.90 -36.76 -3.81
N ASP A 110 -19.02 -36.32 -4.40
CA ASP A 110 -20.37 -36.80 -4.06
C ASP A 110 -20.49 -38.32 -4.20
N TYR A 111 -19.91 -38.91 -5.25
CA TYR A 111 -19.87 -40.36 -5.40
C TYR A 111 -19.18 -41.05 -4.23
N GLU A 112 -18.04 -40.53 -3.75
CA GLU A 112 -17.33 -41.09 -2.60
C GLU A 112 -18.07 -40.86 -1.27
N LEU A 113 -18.81 -39.76 -1.15
CA LEU A 113 -19.63 -39.47 0.04
C LEU A 113 -20.82 -40.43 0.17
N LEU A 114 -21.44 -40.83 -0.95
CA LEU A 114 -22.54 -41.79 -0.96
C LEU A 114 -22.13 -43.18 -0.47
N ASP A 115 -20.88 -43.58 -0.72
CA ASP A 115 -20.33 -44.86 -0.29
C ASP A 115 -19.94 -44.87 1.21
N HIS A 116 -20.05 -43.74 1.91
CA HIS A 116 -19.73 -43.62 3.32
C HIS A 116 -20.90 -44.05 4.23
N ASP A 117 -20.60 -44.71 5.37
CA ASP A 117 -21.60 -45.18 6.34
C ASP A 117 -22.39 -44.06 7.05
N LEU A 118 -22.06 -42.80 6.81
CA LEU A 118 -22.65 -41.63 7.46
C LEU A 118 -23.28 -40.72 6.41
N ASP A 119 -24.38 -40.07 6.77
CA ASP A 119 -25.03 -39.08 5.91
C ASP A 119 -24.20 -37.78 5.87
N LEU A 120 -23.30 -37.68 4.89
CA LEU A 120 -22.42 -36.52 4.69
C LEU A 120 -22.96 -35.59 3.59
N VAL A 121 -22.79 -34.29 3.80
CA VAL A 121 -23.14 -33.22 2.85
C VAL A 121 -22.03 -32.19 2.78
N HIS A 122 -21.88 -31.50 1.66
CA HIS A 122 -20.93 -30.40 1.50
C HIS A 122 -21.60 -29.19 0.81
N ASP A 123 -21.04 -28.00 1.03
CA ASP A 123 -21.47 -26.77 0.37
C ASP A 123 -20.83 -26.64 -1.02
N GLU A 124 -21.42 -25.83 -1.90
CA GLU A 124 -20.83 -25.52 -3.21
C GLU A 124 -19.51 -24.74 -3.05
N MET A 125 -18.49 -25.12 -3.82
CA MET A 125 -17.20 -24.45 -3.79
C MET A 125 -17.23 -23.16 -4.61
N THR A 126 -16.96 -22.03 -3.97
CA THR A 126 -16.88 -20.72 -4.64
C THR A 126 -15.50 -20.48 -5.25
N ILE A 127 -15.42 -19.58 -6.25
CA ILE A 127 -14.14 -19.13 -6.84
C ILE A 127 -13.21 -18.52 -5.78
N LEU A 128 -13.78 -17.80 -4.80
CA LEU A 128 -13.02 -17.21 -3.71
C LEU A 128 -12.37 -18.28 -2.82
N GLU A 129 -13.06 -19.38 -2.56
CA GLU A 129 -12.53 -20.51 -1.79
C GLU A 129 -11.43 -21.24 -2.57
N LEU A 130 -11.61 -21.41 -3.89
CA LEU A 130 -10.55 -21.92 -4.76
C LEU A 130 -9.27 -21.10 -4.65
N PHE A 131 -9.35 -19.76 -4.67
CA PHE A 131 -8.17 -18.90 -4.51
C PHE A 131 -7.47 -19.09 -3.16
N LYS A 132 -8.25 -19.27 -2.07
CA LYS A 132 -7.70 -19.53 -0.73
C LYS A 132 -7.02 -20.90 -0.67
N VAL A 133 -7.64 -21.94 -1.22
CA VAL A 133 -7.10 -23.31 -1.25
C VAL A 133 -5.80 -23.37 -2.05
N LEU A 134 -5.73 -22.64 -3.16
CA LEU A 134 -4.51 -22.50 -3.97
C LEU A 134 -3.40 -21.69 -3.29
N GLY A 135 -3.70 -20.99 -2.17
CA GLY A 135 -2.72 -20.21 -1.43
C GLY A 135 -2.19 -19.00 -2.19
N ILE A 136 -3.03 -18.39 -3.06
CA ILE A 136 -2.64 -17.22 -3.86
C ILE A 136 -2.24 -16.07 -2.93
N LYS A 137 -1.03 -15.55 -3.13
CA LYS A 137 -0.43 -14.46 -2.36
C LYS A 137 0.64 -13.74 -3.18
N ILE A 138 1.04 -12.55 -2.74
CA ILE A 138 2.15 -11.82 -3.34
C ILE A 138 3.44 -12.58 -3.06
N GLU A 139 4.23 -12.80 -4.11
CA GLU A 139 5.57 -13.36 -3.96
C GLU A 139 6.48 -12.35 -3.27
N THR A 140 7.06 -12.75 -2.14
CA THR A 140 7.93 -11.89 -1.31
C THR A 140 9.40 -12.25 -1.39
N LYS A 141 9.81 -13.03 -2.40
CA LYS A 141 11.21 -13.46 -2.60
C LYS A 141 12.09 -12.40 -3.26
N LYS A 142 11.72 -11.13 -3.14
CA LYS A 142 12.56 -10.05 -3.64
C LYS A 142 13.74 -9.80 -2.72
N VAL A 143 14.89 -9.51 -3.32
CA VAL A 143 16.20 -9.59 -2.68
C VAL A 143 16.63 -8.23 -2.14
N THR A 144 16.19 -7.14 -2.76
CA THR A 144 16.65 -5.79 -2.41
C THR A 144 15.56 -4.93 -1.77
N ILE A 145 15.99 -3.89 -1.03
CA ILE A 145 15.10 -2.90 -0.42
C ILE A 145 14.33 -2.15 -1.50
N PHE A 146 14.99 -1.77 -2.59
CA PHE A 146 14.35 -1.13 -3.74
C PHE A 146 13.21 -1.96 -4.33
N GLU A 147 13.46 -3.23 -4.62
CA GLU A 147 12.47 -4.15 -5.14
C GLU A 147 11.27 -4.30 -4.19
N LYS A 148 11.52 -4.30 -2.88
CA LYS A 148 10.50 -4.34 -1.84
C LYS A 148 9.68 -3.05 -1.79
N MET A 149 10.31 -1.88 -1.94
CA MET A 149 9.59 -0.60 -2.04
C MET A 149 8.68 -0.56 -3.28
N LEU A 150 9.13 -1.09 -4.42
CA LEU A 150 8.27 -1.25 -5.59
C LEU A 150 7.06 -2.15 -5.33
N GLU A 151 7.21 -3.27 -4.59
CA GLU A 151 6.06 -4.08 -4.16
C GLU A 151 5.08 -3.27 -3.31
N ILE A 152 5.60 -2.50 -2.34
CA ILE A 152 4.77 -1.67 -1.46
C ILE A 152 3.99 -0.63 -2.28
N LEU A 153 4.62 -0.02 -3.29
CA LEU A 153 3.94 0.90 -4.21
C LEU A 153 2.87 0.21 -5.05
N GLN A 154 3.15 -1.00 -5.55
CA GLN A 154 2.16 -1.82 -6.27
C GLN A 154 0.95 -2.13 -5.37
N VAL A 155 1.20 -2.59 -4.13
CA VAL A 155 0.17 -2.85 -3.12
C VAL A 155 -0.63 -1.58 -2.83
N TYR A 156 0.04 -0.45 -2.61
CA TYR A 156 -0.60 0.83 -2.33
C TYR A 156 -1.53 1.26 -3.47
N LYS A 157 -1.13 1.07 -4.73
CA LYS A 157 -1.97 1.32 -5.91
C LYS A 157 -3.28 0.54 -5.88
N TYR A 158 -3.28 -0.71 -5.40
CA TYR A 158 -4.51 -1.52 -5.28
C TYR A 158 -5.38 -1.13 -4.07
N LEU A 159 -4.79 -0.48 -3.06
CA LEU A 159 -5.50 -0.04 -1.86
C LEU A 159 -6.29 1.27 -2.10
N SER A 160 -7.38 1.21 -2.85
CA SER A 160 -8.20 2.39 -3.20
C SER A 160 -8.71 3.23 -2.01
N LYS A 161 -8.80 2.63 -0.81
CA LYS A 161 -9.16 3.33 0.43
C LYS A 161 -7.99 4.13 1.05
N LYS A 162 -6.75 3.78 0.70
CA LYS A 162 -5.56 4.54 1.10
C LYS A 162 -5.36 5.68 0.11
N LYS A 163 -5.06 6.86 0.66
CA LYS A 163 -4.93 8.11 -0.09
C LYS A 163 -3.56 8.76 0.04
N LEU A 164 -2.77 8.32 1.03
CA LEU A 164 -1.40 8.79 1.23
C LEU A 164 -0.53 7.64 1.73
N LEU A 165 0.58 7.39 1.02
CA LEU A 165 1.66 6.52 1.47
C LEU A 165 2.80 7.39 2.01
N ILE A 166 3.37 7.01 3.14
CA ILE A 166 4.47 7.73 3.79
C ILE A 166 5.60 6.74 4.05
N PHE A 167 6.74 7.00 3.43
CA PHE A 167 7.99 6.32 3.75
C PHE A 167 8.80 7.17 4.72
N ILE A 168 9.34 6.53 5.76
CA ILE A 168 10.13 7.20 6.81
C ILE A 168 11.58 6.78 6.70
N ASN A 169 12.48 7.74 6.43
CA ASN A 169 13.93 7.57 6.33
C ASN A 169 14.33 6.38 5.43
N SER A 170 13.64 6.26 4.30
CA SER A 170 13.77 5.13 3.38
C SER A 170 14.83 5.36 2.30
N CYS A 171 15.08 6.62 1.95
CA CYS A 171 16.03 6.96 0.89
C CYS A 171 17.48 6.71 1.32
N ALA A 172 17.74 6.52 2.62
CA ALA A 172 19.03 6.08 3.14
C ALA A 172 19.51 4.73 2.57
N TYR A 173 18.59 3.92 2.02
CA TYR A 173 18.88 2.60 1.45
C TYR A 173 18.97 2.58 -0.08
N LEU A 174 18.73 3.72 -0.73
CA LEU A 174 18.53 3.79 -2.18
C LEU A 174 19.65 4.59 -2.85
N THR A 175 20.02 4.16 -4.04
CA THR A 175 20.83 4.93 -4.98
C THR A 175 19.99 6.03 -5.65
N ALA A 176 20.65 7.00 -6.27
CA ALA A 176 19.95 8.07 -6.99
C ALA A 176 19.10 7.53 -8.16
N GLU A 177 19.61 6.51 -8.88
CA GLU A 177 18.92 5.83 -9.98
C GLU A 177 17.64 5.12 -9.48
N GLU A 178 17.74 4.40 -8.36
CA GLU A 178 16.57 3.73 -7.75
C GLU A 178 15.51 4.74 -7.30
N ILE A 179 15.91 5.89 -6.73
CA ILE A 179 14.95 6.93 -6.35
C ILE A 179 14.25 7.51 -7.58
N GLU A 180 14.98 7.76 -8.67
CA GLU A 180 14.41 8.23 -9.93
C GLU A 180 13.39 7.21 -10.48
N GLU A 181 13.72 5.92 -10.46
CA GLU A 181 12.80 4.87 -10.91
C GLU A 181 11.52 4.81 -10.04
N LEU A 182 11.65 4.93 -8.72
CA LEU A 182 10.48 5.02 -7.82
C LEU A 182 9.63 6.26 -8.14
N GLN A 183 10.24 7.43 -8.35
CA GLN A 183 9.52 8.65 -8.72
C GLN A 183 8.78 8.52 -10.05
N ASN A 184 9.42 7.89 -11.05
CA ASN A 184 8.82 7.61 -12.34
C ASN A 184 7.60 6.70 -12.19
N TYR A 185 7.72 5.60 -11.44
CA TYR A 185 6.61 4.69 -11.16
C TYR A 185 5.46 5.38 -10.43
N ILE A 186 5.77 6.18 -9.40
CA ILE A 186 4.79 6.95 -8.62
C ILE A 186 4.01 7.91 -9.51
N SER A 187 4.71 8.62 -10.39
CA SER A 187 4.12 9.59 -11.31
C SER A 187 3.26 8.90 -12.38
N LEU A 188 3.73 7.79 -12.96
CA LEU A 188 2.98 6.98 -13.93
C LEU A 188 1.65 6.47 -13.37
N CYS A 189 1.64 6.12 -12.08
CA CYS A 189 0.44 5.63 -11.40
C CYS A 189 -0.37 6.74 -10.70
N ASN A 190 0.05 8.02 -10.79
CA ASN A 190 -0.59 9.17 -10.15
C ASN A 190 -0.88 8.95 -8.65
N MET A 191 0.13 8.47 -7.92
CA MET A 191 0.04 8.14 -6.50
C MET A 191 0.58 9.27 -5.63
N ASP A 192 -0.14 9.67 -4.58
CA ASP A 192 0.38 10.62 -3.58
C ASP A 192 1.25 9.86 -2.56
N VAL A 193 2.58 10.09 -2.60
CA VAL A 193 3.59 9.44 -1.76
C VAL A 193 4.51 10.49 -1.14
N LEU A 194 4.70 10.43 0.17
CA LEU A 194 5.57 11.32 0.93
C LEU A 194 6.80 10.55 1.45
N PHE A 195 7.99 11.06 1.13
CA PHE A 195 9.25 10.61 1.71
C PHE A 195 9.67 11.60 2.79
N LEU A 196 9.72 11.14 4.04
CA LEU A 196 10.20 11.92 5.19
C LEU A 196 11.65 11.56 5.48
N GLU A 197 12.56 12.50 5.25
CA GLU A 197 13.99 12.21 5.33
C GLU A 197 14.70 13.23 6.25
N PRO A 198 15.67 12.80 7.07
CA PRO A 198 16.38 13.69 7.98
C PRO A 198 17.53 14.45 7.29
N ARG A 199 17.85 14.13 6.03
CA ARG A 199 19.01 14.65 5.30
C ARG A 199 18.65 14.89 3.83
N LYS A 200 19.27 15.92 3.25
CA LYS A 200 19.10 16.25 1.83
C LYS A 200 19.56 15.10 0.95
N ILE A 201 18.82 14.88 -0.12
CA ILE A 201 19.15 13.94 -1.19
C ILE A 201 19.63 14.76 -2.38
N GLN A 202 20.79 14.42 -2.94
CA GLN A 202 21.34 15.15 -4.08
C GLN A 202 20.62 14.79 -5.38
N GLY A 203 20.46 15.79 -6.26
CA GLY A 203 19.92 15.58 -7.61
C GLY A 203 18.40 15.46 -7.72
N ILE A 204 17.66 15.59 -6.61
CA ILE A 204 16.19 15.43 -6.58
C ILE A 204 15.52 16.68 -6.03
N ALA A 205 14.37 17.04 -6.62
CA ALA A 205 13.53 18.12 -6.12
C ALA A 205 12.92 17.73 -4.76
N GLN A 206 13.13 18.57 -3.77
CA GLN A 206 12.77 18.32 -2.38
C GLN A 206 12.41 19.63 -1.70
N THR A 207 11.54 19.57 -0.70
CA THR A 207 11.24 20.68 0.20
C THR A 207 11.99 20.46 1.50
N ILE A 208 12.73 21.46 1.97
CA ILE A 208 13.60 21.34 3.13
C ILE A 208 13.10 22.29 4.21
N LEU A 209 12.76 21.74 5.38
CA LEU A 209 12.65 22.49 6.62
C LEU A 209 14.04 22.55 7.26
N ASP A 210 14.67 23.71 7.15
CA ASP A 210 16.00 23.94 7.73
C ASP A 210 15.96 24.08 9.26
N ARG A 211 17.12 24.25 9.87
CA ARG A 211 17.26 24.40 11.33
C ARG A 211 16.69 25.71 11.88
N ASP A 212 16.52 26.71 11.03
CA ASP A 212 15.89 27.99 11.38
C ASP A 212 14.35 27.92 11.15
N TYR A 213 13.84 26.75 10.78
CA TYR A 213 12.44 26.43 10.50
C TYR A 213 11.86 27.13 9.27
N PHE A 214 12.72 27.53 8.33
CA PHE A 214 12.28 28.02 7.03
C PHE A 214 12.16 26.88 6.02
N LEU A 215 11.14 26.97 5.17
CA LEU A 215 10.94 26.07 4.03
C LEU A 215 11.72 26.58 2.81
N THR A 216 12.57 25.72 2.27
CA THR A 216 13.37 25.97 1.05
C THR A 216 13.20 24.88 0.00
#